data_AF-B4IKP4-F1
#
_entry.id   AF-B4IKP4-F1
#
_cell.length_a   1.000
_cell.length_b   1.000
_cell.length_c   1.000
_cell.angle_alpha   90.00
_cell.angle_beta   90.00
_cell.angle_gamma   90.00
#
_symmetry.space_group_name_H-M   'P 1'
#
loop_
_entity.id
_entity.type
_entity.pdbx_description
1 polymer ?
#
loop_
_entity_poly.entity_id
_entity_poly.type
_entity_poly.pdbx_seq_one_letter_code
_entity_poly.pdbx_strand_id
1 'polypeptide(L)'
;MSVDTVQQVLQTNVMGVVYCTQRAFESMRQRQSMGHVVLINSIVGHYIFNPLPGSQQELNVYPATKHAITALTELFRQEMREFKTKVKVTSISPGLVNTELVPLDYKRLPMLQAEDVASAIMYVLSTPPHVQVHELTIKPLGEPF
;
A
#
# COMPACT_ATOMS: atom_id res chain seq x y z
N MET A 1 -20.05 10.70 4.85
CA MET A 1 -19.63 10.26 3.51
C MET A 1 -20.80 9.52 2.87
N SER A 2 -21.14 9.79 1.62
CA SER A 2 -22.23 9.06 0.95
C SER A 2 -21.80 7.62 0.66
N VAL A 3 -22.77 6.72 0.50
CA VAL A 3 -22.50 5.34 0.09
C VAL A 3 -21.74 5.30 -1.23
N ASP A 4 -22.06 6.20 -2.16
CA ASP A 4 -21.39 6.28 -3.46
C ASP A 4 -19.89 6.58 -3.31
N THR A 5 -19.51 7.51 -2.42
CA THR A 5 -18.09 7.79 -2.16
C THR A 5 -17.41 6.58 -1.51
N VAL A 6 -18.07 5.89 -0.57
CA VAL A 6 -17.54 4.65 0.03
C VAL A 6 -17.30 3.58 -1.04
N GLN A 7 -18.23 3.41 -1.97
CA GLN A 7 -18.09 2.49 -3.10
C GLN A 7 -16.92 2.88 -3.99
N GLN A 8 -16.76 4.17 -4.33
CA GLN A 8 -15.63 4.64 -5.13
C GLN A 8 -14.28 4.34 -4.48
N VAL A 9 -14.15 4.52 -3.16
CA VAL A 9 -12.93 4.19 -2.41
C VAL A 9 -12.65 2.68 -2.45
N LEU A 10 -13.67 1.83 -2.27
CA LEU A 10 -13.53 0.38 -2.37
C LEU A 10 -13.15 -0.08 -3.79
N GLN A 11 -13.81 0.46 -4.81
CA GLN A 11 -13.53 0.14 -6.20
C GLN A 11 -12.11 0.54 -6.60
N THR A 12 -11.65 1.71 -6.15
CA THR A 12 -10.30 2.18 -6.46
C THR A 12 -9.25 1.40 -5.68
N ASN A 13 -9.37 1.37 -4.35
CA ASN A 13 -8.30 0.86 -3.50
C ASN A 13 -8.22 -0.66 -3.53
N VAL A 14 -9.36 -1.38 -3.55
CA VAL A 14 -9.38 -2.84 -3.47
C VAL A 14 -9.49 -3.46 -4.86
N MET A 15 -10.59 -3.16 -5.57
CA MET A 15 -10.83 -3.78 -6.88
C MET A 15 -9.80 -3.35 -7.92
N GLY A 16 -9.37 -2.09 -7.91
CA GLY A 16 -8.29 -1.61 -8.77
C GLY A 16 -6.99 -2.39 -8.58
N VAL A 17 -6.59 -2.65 -7.33
CA VAL A 17 -5.40 -3.49 -7.03
C VAL A 17 -5.59 -4.91 -7.54
N VAL A 18 -6.75 -5.52 -7.36
CA VAL A 18 -7.06 -6.87 -7.88
C VAL A 18 -6.93 -6.88 -9.41
N TYR A 19 -7.59 -5.96 -10.10
CA TYR A 19 -7.59 -5.92 -11.57
C TYR A 19 -6.21 -5.67 -12.17
N CYS A 20 -5.45 -4.73 -11.60
CA CYS A 20 -4.11 -4.40 -12.08
C CYS A 20 -3.13 -5.54 -11.81
N THR A 21 -3.18 -6.13 -10.61
CA THR A 21 -2.25 -7.21 -10.23
C THR A 21 -2.48 -8.47 -11.06
N GLN A 22 -3.74 -8.87 -11.28
CA GLN A 22 -4.07 -10.02 -12.12
C GLN A 22 -3.52 -9.87 -13.55
N ARG A 23 -3.76 -8.71 -14.19
CA ARG A 23 -3.29 -8.44 -15.55
C ARG A 23 -1.77 -8.35 -15.64
N ALA A 24 -1.13 -7.68 -14.68
CA ALA A 24 0.32 -7.55 -14.63
C ALA A 24 0.97 -8.93 -14.45
N PHE A 25 0.45 -9.75 -13.53
CA PHE A 25 0.95 -11.09 -13.28
C PHE A 25 0.76 -12.01 -14.50
N GLU A 26 -0.41 -11.97 -15.15
CA GLU A 26 -0.65 -12.73 -16.37
C GLU A 26 0.37 -12.38 -17.47
N SER A 27 0.64 -11.08 -17.69
CA SER A 27 1.67 -10.64 -18.63
C SER A 27 3.07 -11.14 -18.25
N MET A 28 3.46 -11.06 -16.98
CA MET A 28 4.77 -11.56 -16.51
C MET A 28 4.89 -13.08 -16.72
N ARG A 29 3.82 -13.82 -16.45
CA ARG A 29 3.75 -15.28 -16.62
C ARG A 29 3.88 -15.67 -18.09
N GLN A 30 3.14 -15.02 -18.99
CA GLN A 30 3.20 -15.28 -20.43
C GLN A 30 4.59 -15.01 -21.01
N ARG A 31 5.28 -13.96 -20.53
CA ARG A 31 6.64 -13.62 -20.95
C ARG A 31 7.73 -14.45 -20.28
N GLN A 32 7.38 -15.31 -19.32
CA GLN A 32 8.32 -16.04 -18.47
C GLN A 32 9.37 -15.12 -17.82
N SER A 33 8.99 -13.87 -17.55
CA SER A 33 9.90 -12.84 -17.06
C SER A 33 9.92 -12.82 -15.53
N MET A 34 11.07 -12.46 -14.98
CA MET A 34 11.14 -12.03 -13.58
C MET A 34 10.35 -10.75 -13.41
N GLY A 35 9.71 -10.59 -12.25
CA GLY A 35 8.79 -9.48 -12.03
C GLY A 35 8.76 -9.06 -10.58
N HIS A 36 8.22 -7.88 -10.33
CA HIS A 36 8.01 -7.36 -8.99
C HIS A 36 6.73 -6.53 -9.00
N VAL A 37 5.72 -6.98 -8.24
CA VAL A 37 4.51 -6.20 -7.95
C VAL A 37 4.72 -5.45 -6.66
N VAL A 38 4.63 -4.12 -6.71
CA VAL A 38 4.73 -3.25 -5.53
C VAL A 38 3.35 -2.66 -5.26
N LEU A 39 2.79 -2.95 -4.09
CA LEU A 39 1.48 -2.49 -3.65
C LEU A 39 1.63 -1.36 -2.64
N ILE A 40 0.99 -0.22 -2.90
CA ILE A 40 1.02 0.94 -1.99
C ILE A 40 -0.07 0.76 -0.94
N ASN A 41 0.34 0.34 0.23
CA ASN A 41 -0.50 0.20 1.42
C ASN A 41 -0.44 1.49 2.27
N SER A 42 -0.54 1.37 3.58
CA SER A 42 -0.39 2.45 4.57
C SER A 42 -0.17 1.83 5.94
N ILE A 43 0.40 2.57 6.89
CA ILE A 43 0.40 2.17 8.30
C ILE A 43 -1.00 1.81 8.81
N VAL A 44 -2.04 2.47 8.29
CA VAL A 44 -3.43 2.18 8.69
C VAL A 44 -3.99 0.89 8.09
N GLY A 45 -3.20 0.19 7.27
CA GLY A 45 -3.48 -1.19 6.86
C GLY A 45 -3.09 -2.24 7.90
N HIS A 46 -2.47 -1.81 9.01
CA HIS A 46 -1.99 -2.69 10.07
C HIS A 46 -2.59 -2.36 11.44
N TYR A 47 -3.02 -1.11 11.64
CA TYR A 47 -3.70 -0.65 12.85
C TYR A 47 -4.59 0.54 12.54
N ILE A 48 -5.48 0.90 13.47
CA ILE A 48 -6.29 2.11 13.36
C ILE A 48 -5.81 3.06 14.46
N PHE A 49 -5.28 4.23 14.08
CA PHE A 49 -4.91 5.22 15.08
C PHE A 49 -6.13 6.01 15.54
N ASN A 50 -6.09 6.42 16.81
CA ASN A 50 -7.14 7.25 17.39
C ASN A 50 -7.00 8.68 16.87
N PRO A 51 -8.12 9.35 16.53
CA PRO A 51 -8.09 10.76 16.19
C PRO A 51 -7.58 11.57 17.40
N LEU A 52 -7.06 12.77 17.14
CA LEU A 52 -6.61 13.69 18.19
C LEU A 52 -7.77 13.97 19.19
N PRO A 53 -7.49 14.19 20.48
CA PRO A 53 -8.53 14.48 21.47
C PRO A 53 -9.45 15.62 21.00
N GLY A 54 -10.76 15.37 20.98
CA GLY A 54 -11.77 16.33 20.52
C GLY A 54 -12.03 16.34 19.01
N SER A 55 -11.38 15.47 18.21
CA SER A 55 -11.65 15.30 16.78
C SER A 55 -12.38 13.98 16.48
N GLN A 56 -13.13 13.96 15.36
CA GLN A 56 -13.78 12.74 14.87
C GLN A 56 -12.82 11.93 13.98
N GLN A 57 -13.10 10.65 13.79
CA GLN A 57 -12.31 9.81 12.90
C GLN A 57 -12.59 10.20 11.44
N GLU A 58 -11.59 10.75 10.76
CA GLU A 58 -11.73 11.30 9.40
C GLU A 58 -11.36 10.29 8.30
N LEU A 59 -10.72 9.17 8.67
CA LEU A 59 -10.24 8.20 7.68
C LEU A 59 -11.35 7.39 7.00
N ASN A 60 -12.56 7.33 7.58
CA ASN A 60 -13.70 6.60 7.01
C ASN A 60 -13.36 5.13 6.64
N VAL A 61 -13.77 4.64 5.46
CA VAL A 61 -13.53 3.28 4.95
C VAL A 61 -12.08 3.05 4.51
N TYR A 62 -11.26 4.11 4.39
CA TYR A 62 -9.89 4.00 3.88
C TYR A 62 -9.04 2.96 4.64
N PRO A 63 -8.99 2.94 5.98
CA PRO A 63 -8.20 1.94 6.71
C PRO A 63 -8.67 0.51 6.48
N ALA A 64 -9.98 0.29 6.33
CA ALA A 64 -10.53 -1.02 5.98
C ALA A 64 -10.03 -1.47 4.59
N THR A 65 -9.97 -0.54 3.62
CA THR A 65 -9.39 -0.87 2.31
C THR A 65 -7.91 -1.19 2.39
N LYS A 66 -7.15 -0.54 3.28
CA LYS A 66 -5.71 -0.79 3.48
C LYS A 66 -5.46 -2.11 4.22
N HIS A 67 -6.32 -2.50 5.16
CA HIS A 67 -6.29 -3.84 5.74
C HIS A 67 -6.57 -4.92 4.68
N ALA A 68 -7.49 -4.65 3.74
CA ALA A 68 -7.69 -5.54 2.61
C ALA A 68 -6.43 -5.65 1.73
N ILE A 69 -5.67 -4.57 1.53
CA ILE A 69 -4.37 -4.62 0.83
C ILE A 69 -3.35 -5.47 1.58
N THR A 70 -3.29 -5.38 2.91
CA THR A 70 -2.42 -6.25 3.72
C THR A 70 -2.72 -7.73 3.46
N ALA A 71 -4.00 -8.11 3.50
CA ALA A 71 -4.43 -9.48 3.22
C ALA A 71 -4.16 -9.89 1.75
N LEU A 72 -4.53 -9.04 0.79
CA LEU A 72 -4.31 -9.29 -0.65
C LEU A 72 -2.83 -9.46 -0.99
N THR A 73 -1.94 -8.69 -0.35
CA THR A 73 -0.50 -8.81 -0.56
C THR A 73 -0.01 -10.21 -0.23
N GLU A 74 -0.46 -10.78 0.90
CA GLU A 74 -0.08 -12.14 1.30
C GLU A 74 -0.74 -13.20 0.40
N LEU A 75 -2.02 -13.03 0.05
CA LEU A 75 -2.71 -13.92 -0.89
C LEU A 75 -1.98 -13.99 -2.23
N PHE A 76 -1.69 -12.85 -2.85
CA PHE A 76 -0.98 -12.80 -4.12
C PHE A 76 0.42 -13.41 -4.03
N ARG A 77 1.14 -13.17 -2.94
CA ARG A 77 2.45 -13.79 -2.73
C ARG A 77 2.37 -15.31 -2.70
N GLN A 78 1.37 -15.86 -2.01
CA GLN A 78 1.17 -17.32 -1.94
C GLN A 78 0.76 -17.89 -3.29
N GLU A 79 -0.25 -17.30 -3.95
CA GLU A 79 -0.73 -17.74 -5.26
C GLU A 79 0.39 -17.70 -6.32
N MET A 80 1.13 -16.59 -6.42
CA MET A 80 2.21 -16.43 -7.41
C MET A 80 3.37 -17.41 -7.20
N ARG A 81 3.62 -17.80 -5.93
CA ARG A 81 4.60 -18.83 -5.56
C ARG A 81 4.15 -20.21 -6.01
N GLU A 82 2.86 -20.54 -5.92
CA GLU A 82 2.31 -21.82 -6.38
C GLU A 82 2.49 -22.03 -7.89
N PHE A 83 2.40 -20.96 -8.67
CA PHE A 83 2.73 -20.97 -10.10
C PHE A 83 4.23 -21.12 -10.41
N LYS A 84 5.09 -21.23 -9.38
CA LYS A 84 6.55 -21.36 -9.49
C LYS A 84 7.20 -20.27 -10.34
N THR A 85 6.64 -19.06 -10.29
CA THR A 85 7.18 -17.88 -11.00
C THR A 85 8.30 -17.22 -10.20
N LYS A 86 9.10 -16.38 -10.86
CA LYS A 86 10.09 -15.50 -10.20
C LYS A 86 9.54 -14.09 -10.02
N VAL A 87 8.27 -13.98 -9.62
CA VAL A 87 7.60 -12.69 -9.37
C VAL A 87 7.59 -12.42 -7.87
N LYS A 88 8.17 -11.28 -7.47
CA LYS A 88 8.13 -10.78 -6.08
C LYS A 88 6.87 -9.96 -5.84
N VAL A 89 6.35 -9.97 -4.61
CA VAL A 89 5.26 -9.09 -4.17
C VAL A 89 5.63 -8.38 -2.87
N THR A 90 5.62 -7.05 -2.89
CA THR A 90 5.98 -6.20 -1.75
C THR A 90 4.87 -5.19 -1.44
N SER A 91 4.53 -5.05 -0.16
CA SER A 91 3.72 -3.93 0.34
C SER A 91 4.62 -2.82 0.85
N ILE A 92 4.35 -1.58 0.44
CA ILE A 92 4.96 -0.38 1.05
C ILE A 92 3.90 0.26 1.93
N SER A 93 4.21 0.52 3.21
CA SER A 93 3.27 1.04 4.20
C SER A 93 3.75 2.41 4.73
N PRO A 94 3.48 3.52 4.02
CA PRO A 94 3.86 4.85 4.50
C PRO A 94 3.00 5.31 5.68
N GLY A 95 3.60 6.10 6.56
CA GLY A 95 2.93 7.04 7.46
C GLY A 95 2.38 8.25 6.71
N LEU A 96 2.24 9.40 7.37
CA LEU A 96 1.83 10.64 6.70
C LEU A 96 2.81 11.04 5.59
N VAL A 97 2.28 11.26 4.39
CA VAL A 97 3.03 11.72 3.21
C VAL A 97 2.40 13.02 2.72
N ASN A 98 3.22 14.01 2.38
CA ASN A 98 2.76 15.31 1.92
C ASN A 98 2.18 15.23 0.49
N THR A 99 0.91 14.81 0.37
CA THR A 99 0.17 14.71 -0.90
C THR A 99 -1.22 15.38 -0.77
N GLU A 100 -2.02 15.34 -1.83
CA GLU A 100 -3.38 15.90 -1.85
C GLU A 100 -4.36 15.06 -1.00
N LEU A 101 -3.99 13.82 -0.65
CA LEU A 101 -4.82 12.91 0.15
C LEU A 101 -4.92 13.36 1.61
N VAL A 102 -3.91 14.07 2.12
CA VAL A 102 -3.81 14.44 3.55
C VAL A 102 -4.66 15.68 3.83
N PRO A 103 -5.63 15.60 4.78
CA PRO A 103 -6.43 16.76 5.17
C PRO A 103 -5.58 17.89 5.75
N LEU A 104 -6.05 19.14 5.62
CA LEU A 104 -5.30 20.34 6.04
C LEU A 104 -4.87 20.30 7.51
N ASP A 105 -5.67 19.70 8.39
CA ASP A 105 -5.38 19.62 9.83
C ASP A 105 -4.14 18.78 10.16
N TYR A 106 -3.76 17.86 9.27
CA TYR A 106 -2.57 17.01 9.41
C TYR A 106 -1.33 17.61 8.75
N LYS A 107 -1.47 18.65 7.93
CA LYS A 107 -0.35 19.27 7.18
C LYS A 107 0.71 19.93 8.08
N ARG A 108 0.39 20.18 9.35
CA ARG A 108 1.32 20.71 10.35
C ARG A 108 2.18 19.64 11.03
N LEU A 109 1.84 18.37 10.87
CA LEU A 109 2.60 17.26 11.45
C LEU A 109 3.84 16.96 10.62
N PRO A 110 4.87 16.31 11.20
CA PRO A 110 5.96 15.75 10.41
C PRO A 110 5.42 14.82 9.33
N MET A 111 5.88 14.99 8.09
CA MET A 111 5.43 14.24 6.92
C MET A 111 6.63 13.82 6.07
N LEU A 112 6.50 12.66 5.44
CA LEU A 112 7.35 12.23 4.34
C LEU A 112 7.05 13.09 3.11
N GLN A 113 8.01 13.21 2.20
CA GLN A 113 7.75 13.65 0.84
C GLN A 113 7.50 12.44 -0.07
N ALA A 114 6.93 12.67 -1.25
CA ALA A 114 6.64 11.60 -2.21
C ALA A 114 7.93 10.88 -2.65
N GLU A 115 9.04 11.60 -2.70
CA GLU A 115 10.37 11.12 -3.05
C GLU A 115 10.90 10.10 -2.04
N ASP A 116 10.50 10.20 -0.76
CA ASP A 116 10.89 9.23 0.27
C ASP A 116 10.22 7.87 0.00
N VAL A 117 8.93 7.89 -0.39
CA VAL A 117 8.19 6.68 -0.78
C VAL A 117 8.74 6.12 -2.08
N ALA A 118 9.06 6.97 -3.06
CA ALA A 118 9.70 6.55 -4.30
C ALA A 118 11.07 5.89 -4.05
N SER A 119 11.87 6.44 -3.13
CA SER A 119 13.16 5.88 -2.73
C SER A 119 13.00 4.50 -2.05
N ALA A 120 11.99 4.34 -1.20
CA ALA A 120 11.60 3.06 -0.64
C ALA A 120 11.21 2.03 -1.72
N ILE A 121 10.48 2.44 -2.76
CA ILE A 121 10.16 1.59 -3.91
C ILE A 121 11.43 1.18 -4.65
N MET A 122 12.32 2.13 -4.93
CA MET A 122 13.61 1.84 -5.59
C MET A 122 14.48 0.88 -4.78
N TYR A 123 14.51 1.03 -3.46
CA TYR A 123 15.18 0.10 -2.56
C TYR A 123 14.65 -1.34 -2.72
N VAL A 124 13.33 -1.55 -2.64
CA VAL A 124 12.79 -2.92 -2.74
C VAL A 124 12.98 -3.51 -4.13
N LEU A 125 12.89 -2.70 -5.19
CA LEU A 125 13.17 -3.13 -6.56
C LEU A 125 14.62 -3.52 -6.77
N SER A 126 15.57 -2.86 -6.08
CA SER A 126 17.02 -3.14 -6.19
C SER A 126 17.46 -4.46 -5.56
N THR A 127 16.59 -5.09 -4.76
CA THR A 127 16.92 -6.36 -4.10
C THR A 127 17.15 -7.49 -5.12
N PRO A 128 18.15 -8.36 -4.87
CA PRO A 128 18.47 -9.42 -5.81
C PRO A 128 17.30 -10.42 -5.97
N PRO A 129 17.29 -11.24 -7.03
CA PRO A 129 16.19 -12.16 -7.33
C PRO A 129 15.72 -13.10 -6.22
N HIS A 130 16.63 -13.50 -5.33
CA HIS A 130 16.37 -14.44 -4.24
C HIS A 130 15.92 -13.76 -2.94
N VAL A 131 15.88 -12.42 -2.91
CA VAL A 131 15.46 -11.63 -1.76
C VAL A 131 14.09 -11.02 -2.05
N GLN A 132 13.12 -11.35 -1.21
CA GLN A 132 11.80 -10.74 -1.23
C GLN A 132 11.58 -9.93 0.04
N VAL A 133 11.47 -8.61 -0.10
CA VAL A 133 10.95 -7.76 0.96
C VAL A 133 9.44 -7.94 1.00
N HIS A 134 8.91 -8.53 2.06
CA HIS A 134 7.46 -8.74 2.18
C HIS A 134 6.72 -7.42 2.37
N GLU A 135 7.26 -6.58 3.25
CA GLU A 135 6.65 -5.34 3.68
C GLU A 135 7.73 -4.35 4.10
N LEU A 136 7.49 -3.08 3.84
CA LEU A 136 8.35 -1.99 4.28
C LEU A 136 7.48 -0.84 4.81
N THR A 137 7.51 -0.65 6.12
CA THR A 137 6.92 0.52 6.77
C THR A 137 7.93 1.66 6.83
N ILE A 138 7.51 2.86 6.42
CA ILE A 138 8.33 4.07 6.40
C ILE A 138 7.48 5.19 7.01
N LYS A 139 8.03 5.94 7.97
CA LYS A 139 7.30 6.97 8.71
C LYS A 139 8.12 8.25 8.83
N PRO A 140 7.47 9.42 8.90
CA PRO A 140 8.14 10.66 9.30
C PRO A 140 8.71 10.53 10.70
N LEU A 141 9.89 11.12 10.92
CA LEU A 141 10.42 11.26 12.28
C LEU A 141 9.54 12.25 13.06
N GLY A 142 8.97 11.80 14.18
CA GLY A 142 8.10 12.61 15.04
C GLY A 142 6.61 12.58 14.69
N GLU A 143 6.18 11.71 13.78
CA GLU A 143 4.75 11.41 13.58
C GLU A 143 4.14 10.81 14.87
N PRO A 144 2.94 11.27 15.32
CA PRO A 144 2.37 10.90 16.61
C PRO A 144 1.53 9.61 16.60
N PHE A 145 1.33 8.97 15.44
CA PHE A 145 0.48 7.80 15.24
C PHE A 145 1.28 6.51 15.17
#